data_AF-A0A5N9D123-F1
#
_entry.id   AF-A0A5N9D123-F1
#
_cell.length_a   1.000
_cell.length_b   1.000
_cell.length_c   1.000
_cell.angle_alpha   90.00
_cell.angle_beta   90.00
_cell.angle_gamma   90.00
#
_symmetry.space_group_name_H-M   'P 1'
#
loop_
_entity.id
_entity.type
_entity.pdbx_description
1 polymer ?
#
loop_
_entity_poly.entity_id
_entity_poly.type
_entity_poly.pdbx_seq_one_letter_code
_entity_poly.pdbx_strand_id
1 'polypeptide(L)'
;MSPASSTFDARRSLDMESGAVGYYAISVLEDAGLIDISKTPFTIRVLLENVLRNSDGGVATDDHVRLAASWRPDYRPATEIPFMPGRVVMQDYTGGPVVVDLAAMRDVVAEAGMNPSIIDPVIPSDMVIDHSVQVDYFATAGALAGNMEREFERNTERFKFLKWAQGADWSNLRVVPPGTGIVHQVNLEYLAGTILTTETERGITAFPDSCLGSDSHTTMINGLGVLGWGVGGIEVEAVMLGQPYYMLMPEVVGVRLTGTLPEGSTATDLVLSITEMLRQVGVVDKLVEYFGPGLQNLPVVDRATIGNMAPDYGATCGF
;
A
#
# COMPACT_ATOMS: atom_id res chain seq x y z
N MET A 1 11.29 14.33 -23.00
CA MET A 1 11.93 15.43 -22.25
C MET A 1 12.46 14.80 -20.98
N SER A 2 13.75 14.95 -20.66
CA SER A 2 14.25 14.49 -19.36
C SER A 2 13.46 15.21 -18.26
N PRO A 3 12.94 14.50 -17.25
CA PRO A 3 12.20 15.12 -16.18
C PRO A 3 13.10 16.15 -15.49
N ALA A 4 12.55 17.34 -15.20
CA ALA A 4 13.28 18.37 -14.51
C ALA A 4 13.61 17.89 -13.08
N SER A 5 14.84 18.12 -12.61
CA SER A 5 15.19 17.87 -11.22
C SER A 5 14.50 18.91 -10.33
N SER A 6 14.10 18.50 -9.13
CA SER A 6 13.38 19.35 -8.19
C SER A 6 14.21 20.55 -7.76
N THR A 7 13.58 21.71 -7.59
CA THR A 7 14.25 22.87 -6.96
C THR A 7 14.40 22.73 -5.44
N PHE A 8 13.74 21.74 -4.83
CA PHE A 8 13.92 21.41 -3.43
C PHE A 8 15.15 20.52 -3.26
N ASP A 9 16.24 21.07 -2.72
CA ASP A 9 17.45 20.30 -2.34
C ASP A 9 17.17 19.43 -1.11
N ALA A 10 16.38 18.38 -1.30
CA ALA A 10 15.80 17.54 -0.26
C ALA A 10 16.62 16.29 0.06
N ARG A 11 17.47 15.83 -0.86
CA ARG A 11 18.22 14.59 -0.64
C ARG A 11 19.27 14.78 0.44
N ARG A 12 19.26 13.91 1.43
CA ARG A 12 20.26 13.79 2.50
C ARG A 12 20.81 12.37 2.51
N SER A 13 21.84 12.13 3.30
CA SER A 13 22.46 10.81 3.44
C SER A 13 22.57 10.42 4.92
N LEU A 14 22.34 9.14 5.19
CA LEU A 14 22.56 8.47 6.47
C LEU A 14 23.71 7.49 6.29
N ASP A 15 24.75 7.62 7.10
CA ASP A 15 25.82 6.63 7.16
C ASP A 15 25.36 5.45 8.03
N MET A 16 25.15 4.30 7.40
CA MET A 16 24.82 3.05 8.08
C MET A 16 26.02 2.10 8.05
N GLU A 17 26.02 1.05 8.88
CA GLU A 17 27.07 0.02 8.86
C GLU A 17 27.17 -0.67 7.48
N SER A 18 26.06 -0.77 6.76
CA SER A 18 25.97 -1.33 5.41
C SER A 18 26.37 -0.35 4.29
N GLY A 19 26.69 0.90 4.61
CA GLY A 19 27.04 1.96 3.67
C GLY A 19 26.14 3.19 3.74
N ALA A 20 26.42 4.17 2.89
CA ALA A 20 25.65 5.40 2.81
C ALA A 20 24.29 5.15 2.13
N VAL A 21 23.21 5.56 2.80
CA VAL A 21 21.84 5.46 2.30
C VAL A 21 21.27 6.86 2.14
N GLY A 22 20.78 7.20 0.95
CA GLY A 22 20.11 8.45 0.68
C GLY A 22 18.66 8.45 1.18
N TYR A 23 18.12 9.61 1.53
CA TYR A 23 16.69 9.79 1.83
C TYR A 23 16.26 11.22 1.47
N TYR A 24 14.96 11.45 1.31
CA TYR A 24 14.41 12.78 1.01
C TYR A 24 13.84 13.39 2.29
N ALA A 25 14.50 14.43 2.80
CA ALA A 25 14.12 15.08 4.05
C ALA A 25 12.97 16.06 3.82
N ILE A 26 11.77 15.77 4.33
CA ILE A 26 10.62 16.68 4.25
C ILE A 26 10.84 17.98 5.04
N SER A 27 11.84 18.05 5.93
CA SER A 27 12.19 19.26 6.69
C SER A 27 12.52 20.47 5.80
N VAL A 28 12.98 20.23 4.57
CA VAL A 28 13.24 21.33 3.61
C VAL A 28 11.98 22.13 3.27
N LEU A 29 10.79 21.52 3.41
CA LEU A 29 9.51 22.20 3.19
C LEU A 29 9.17 23.14 4.36
N GLU A 30 9.59 22.79 5.58
CA GLU A 30 9.49 23.64 6.77
C GLU A 30 10.51 24.77 6.71
N ASP A 31 11.75 24.50 6.30
CA ASP A 31 12.79 25.51 6.08
C ASP A 31 12.38 26.54 5.01
N ALA A 32 11.62 26.10 4.00
CA ALA A 32 11.04 26.96 2.97
C ALA A 32 9.77 27.72 3.43
N GLY A 33 9.31 27.50 4.66
CA GLY A 33 8.11 28.15 5.21
C GLY A 33 6.80 27.68 4.61
N LEU A 34 6.77 26.50 3.97
CA LEU A 34 5.58 25.97 3.29
C LEU A 34 4.65 25.22 4.25
N ILE A 35 5.20 24.60 5.29
CA ILE A 35 4.44 23.76 6.22
C ILE A 35 5.09 23.73 7.62
N ASP A 36 4.28 23.46 8.65
CA ASP A 36 4.73 23.13 10.02
C ASP A 36 4.61 21.62 10.20
N ILE A 37 5.73 20.90 10.17
CA ILE A 37 5.73 19.42 10.17
C ILE A 37 5.21 18.91 11.50
N SER A 38 5.49 19.61 12.60
CA SER A 38 5.09 19.20 13.95
C SER A 38 3.57 19.09 14.12
N LYS A 39 2.81 19.91 13.38
CA LYS A 39 1.34 19.93 13.38
C LYS A 39 0.71 19.16 12.21
N THR A 40 1.53 18.58 11.34
CA THR A 40 1.05 17.83 10.16
C THR A 40 0.82 16.36 10.53
N PRO A 41 -0.31 15.75 10.16
CA PRO A 41 -0.57 14.31 10.38
C PRO A 41 0.50 13.43 9.74
N PHE A 42 0.82 12.29 10.33
CA PHE A 42 1.84 11.37 9.82
C PHE A 42 1.51 10.84 8.43
N THR A 43 0.24 10.56 8.16
CA THR A 43 -0.27 10.20 6.83
C THR A 43 0.12 11.24 5.76
N ILE A 44 -0.06 12.53 6.05
CA ILE A 44 0.33 13.63 5.16
C ILE A 44 1.85 13.72 5.03
N ARG A 45 2.63 13.43 6.09
CA ARG A 45 4.10 13.38 6.00
C ARG A 45 4.58 12.31 5.03
N VAL A 46 3.93 11.14 5.00
CA VAL A 46 4.24 10.07 4.03
C VAL A 46 3.91 10.52 2.61
N LEU A 47 2.76 11.17 2.39
CA LEU A 47 2.42 11.73 1.07
C LEU A 47 3.41 12.84 0.63
N LEU A 48 3.84 13.70 1.56
CA LEU A 48 4.84 14.74 1.29
C LEU A 48 6.18 14.15 0.90
N GLU A 49 6.67 13.13 1.61
CA GLU A 49 7.88 12.40 1.22
C GLU A 49 7.73 11.82 -0.18
N ASN A 50 6.59 11.18 -0.45
CA ASN A 50 6.34 10.51 -1.72
C ASN A 50 6.40 11.49 -2.89
N VAL A 51 5.67 12.60 -2.81
CA VAL A 51 5.65 13.63 -3.86
C VAL A 51 7.01 14.30 -3.98
N LEU A 52 7.69 14.60 -2.85
CA LEU A 52 9.01 15.23 -2.83
C LEU A 52 10.06 14.36 -3.51
N ARG A 53 10.16 13.08 -3.14
CA ARG A 53 11.09 12.13 -3.75
C ARG A 53 10.81 11.94 -5.24
N ASN A 54 9.54 11.81 -5.63
CA ASN A 54 9.16 11.66 -7.03
C ASN A 54 9.22 12.96 -7.84
N SER A 55 9.50 14.11 -7.23
CA SER A 55 9.74 15.37 -7.95
C SER A 55 11.18 15.52 -8.45
N ASP A 56 12.12 14.72 -7.91
CA ASP A 56 13.51 14.70 -8.35
C ASP A 56 13.69 13.69 -9.50
N GLY A 57 13.31 14.11 -10.72
CA GLY A 57 13.45 13.27 -11.92
C GLY A 57 12.37 12.20 -12.09
N GLY A 58 11.26 12.29 -11.36
CA GLY A 58 10.14 11.36 -11.42
C GLY A 58 8.86 11.95 -12.01
N VAL A 59 7.73 11.40 -11.59
CA VAL A 59 6.38 11.74 -12.08
C VAL A 59 5.79 12.99 -11.44
N ALA A 60 6.36 13.49 -10.34
CA ALA A 60 5.89 14.68 -9.65
C ALA A 60 6.63 15.94 -10.11
N THR A 61 6.08 17.11 -9.79
CA THR A 61 6.67 18.41 -10.10
C THR A 61 6.78 19.22 -8.81
N ASP A 62 7.59 20.27 -8.81
CA ASP A 62 7.66 21.17 -7.65
C ASP A 62 6.30 21.83 -7.32
N ASP A 63 5.42 21.99 -8.32
CA ASP A 63 4.07 22.50 -8.08
C ASP A 63 3.22 21.47 -7.36
N HIS A 64 3.36 20.17 -7.66
CA HIS A 64 2.75 19.12 -6.85
C HIS A 64 3.29 19.11 -5.42
N VAL A 65 4.59 19.34 -5.21
CA VAL A 65 5.19 19.45 -3.87
C VAL A 65 4.60 20.64 -3.10
N ARG A 66 4.51 21.81 -3.73
CA ARG A 66 3.89 23.01 -3.12
C ARG A 66 2.41 22.79 -2.82
N LEU A 67 1.70 22.10 -3.71
CA LEU A 67 0.29 21.74 -3.54
C LEU A 67 0.12 20.81 -2.33
N ALA A 68 0.93 19.76 -2.21
CA ALA A 68 0.89 18.86 -1.06
C ALA A 68 1.26 19.60 0.24
N ALA A 69 2.29 20.46 0.22
CA ALA A 69 2.72 21.25 1.38
C ALA A 69 1.68 22.31 1.80
N SER A 70 0.76 22.68 0.90
CA SER A 70 -0.35 23.60 1.19
C SER A 70 -1.48 22.97 1.99
N TRP A 71 -1.42 21.66 2.29
CA TRP A 71 -2.43 20.96 3.07
C TRP A 71 -2.72 21.66 4.40
N ARG A 72 -4.00 21.93 4.69
CA ARG A 72 -4.47 22.42 5.98
C ARG A 72 -5.81 21.73 6.31
N PRO A 73 -6.18 21.59 7.59
CA PRO A 73 -7.44 20.94 7.98
C PRO A 73 -8.70 21.56 7.36
N ASP A 74 -8.67 22.86 7.06
CA ASP A 74 -9.75 23.68 6.53
C ASP A 74 -9.61 23.97 5.02
N TYR A 75 -8.62 23.38 4.36
CA TYR A 75 -8.31 23.64 2.96
C TYR A 75 -8.14 22.34 2.17
N ARG A 76 -9.01 22.15 1.17
CA ARG A 76 -8.92 21.05 0.21
C ARG A 76 -8.57 21.61 -1.17
N PRO A 77 -7.32 21.47 -1.64
CA PRO A 77 -6.98 21.82 -3.00
C PRO A 77 -7.84 21.03 -3.99
N ALA A 78 -8.32 21.69 -5.05
CA ALA A 78 -9.14 21.07 -6.09
C ALA A 78 -8.30 20.37 -7.18
N THR A 79 -6.98 20.31 -7.00
CA THR A 79 -6.04 19.73 -7.95
C THR A 79 -5.45 18.45 -7.37
N GLU A 80 -5.23 17.48 -8.24
CA GLU A 80 -4.68 16.18 -7.87
C GLU A 80 -3.16 16.24 -7.71
N ILE A 81 -2.64 15.37 -6.86
CA ILE A 81 -1.22 15.05 -6.76
C ILE A 81 -0.99 13.62 -7.27
N PRO A 82 0.16 13.34 -7.90
CA PRO A 82 0.57 11.98 -8.20
C PRO A 82 1.09 11.28 -6.93
N PHE A 83 0.65 10.05 -6.72
CA PHE A 83 1.15 9.17 -5.67
C PHE A 83 1.72 7.89 -6.30
N MET A 84 3.01 7.65 -6.11
CA MET A 84 3.69 6.45 -6.59
C MET A 84 4.00 5.55 -5.39
N PRO A 85 3.22 4.49 -5.11
CA PRO A 85 3.42 3.67 -3.93
C PRO A 85 4.77 2.94 -3.99
N GLY A 86 5.24 2.51 -2.82
CA GLY A 86 6.46 1.72 -2.73
C GLY A 86 6.33 0.31 -3.31
N ARG A 87 5.12 -0.25 -3.29
CA ARG A 87 4.79 -1.58 -3.78
C ARG A 87 3.29 -1.76 -4.00
N VAL A 88 2.91 -2.85 -4.65
CA VAL A 88 1.51 -3.31 -4.74
C VAL A 88 1.32 -4.70 -4.18
N VAL A 89 0.13 -4.95 -3.63
CA VAL A 89 -0.30 -6.29 -3.20
C VAL A 89 -1.62 -6.66 -3.88
N MET A 90 -1.72 -7.90 -4.33
CA MET A 90 -2.90 -8.42 -5.01
C MET A 90 -3.30 -9.74 -4.39
N GLN A 91 -4.60 -10.02 -4.45
CA GLN A 91 -5.14 -11.34 -4.21
C GLN A 91 -5.53 -12.00 -5.53
N ASP A 92 -5.68 -13.32 -5.56
CA ASP A 92 -5.79 -14.07 -6.81
C ASP A 92 -6.97 -13.66 -7.71
N TYR A 93 -8.13 -13.26 -7.16
CA TYR A 93 -9.35 -12.94 -7.94
C TYR A 93 -9.18 -11.68 -8.78
N THR A 94 -8.51 -10.67 -8.22
CA THR A 94 -8.28 -9.39 -8.91
C THR A 94 -6.89 -9.32 -9.54
N GLY A 95 -5.88 -9.99 -8.95
CA GLY A 95 -4.54 -10.11 -9.50
C GLY A 95 -4.43 -11.07 -10.69
N GLY A 96 -5.27 -12.11 -10.75
CA GLY A 96 -5.34 -13.01 -11.89
C GLY A 96 -5.59 -12.28 -13.22
N PRO A 97 -6.67 -11.47 -13.33
CA PRO A 97 -6.90 -10.59 -14.47
C PRO A 97 -5.72 -9.66 -14.80
N VAL A 98 -5.12 -9.01 -13.80
CA VAL A 98 -3.94 -8.14 -14.02
C VAL A 98 -2.79 -8.90 -14.69
N VAL A 99 -2.52 -10.13 -14.24
CA VAL A 99 -1.47 -10.97 -14.85
C VAL A 99 -1.85 -11.41 -16.27
N VAL A 100 -3.14 -11.64 -16.55
CA VAL A 100 -3.63 -11.91 -17.92
C VAL A 100 -3.39 -10.69 -18.81
N ASP A 101 -3.69 -9.49 -18.32
CA ASP A 101 -3.51 -8.25 -19.08
C ASP A 101 -2.03 -7.99 -19.37
N LEU A 102 -1.13 -8.19 -18.39
CA LEU A 102 0.32 -8.12 -18.60
C LEU A 102 0.81 -9.14 -19.64
N ALA A 103 0.29 -10.37 -19.61
CA ALA A 103 0.63 -11.40 -20.60
C ALA A 103 0.15 -11.01 -22.01
N ALA A 104 -1.07 -10.50 -22.13
CA ALA A 104 -1.62 -10.02 -23.40
C ALA A 104 -0.83 -8.82 -23.94
N MET A 105 -0.39 -7.90 -23.08
CA MET A 105 0.49 -6.80 -23.47
C MET A 105 1.85 -7.31 -23.98
N ARG A 106 2.43 -8.33 -23.34
CA ARG A 106 3.66 -8.99 -23.80
C ARG A 106 3.49 -9.57 -25.21
N ASP A 107 2.36 -10.21 -25.50
CA ASP A 107 2.06 -10.75 -26.83
C ASP A 107 1.98 -9.64 -27.89
N VAL A 108 1.27 -8.54 -27.60
CA VAL A 108 1.17 -7.38 -28.52
C VAL A 108 2.53 -6.75 -28.79
N VAL A 109 3.39 -6.62 -27.77
CA VAL A 109 4.76 -6.12 -27.92
C VAL A 109 5.61 -7.07 -28.77
N ALA A 110 5.46 -8.39 -28.59
CA ALA A 110 6.13 -9.40 -29.40
C ALA A 110 5.72 -9.33 -30.87
N GLU A 111 4.41 -9.22 -31.14
CA GLU A 111 3.84 -9.09 -32.49
C GLU A 111 4.32 -7.82 -33.20
N ALA A 112 4.57 -6.75 -32.45
CA ALA A 112 5.18 -5.52 -32.95
C ALA A 112 6.70 -5.64 -33.19
N GLY A 113 7.31 -6.80 -32.94
CA GLY A 113 8.75 -7.05 -33.11
C GLY A 113 9.63 -6.43 -32.03
N MET A 114 9.05 -6.07 -30.88
CA MET A 114 9.75 -5.51 -29.73
C MET A 114 10.03 -6.60 -28.68
N ASN A 115 10.91 -6.33 -27.72
CA ASN A 115 11.18 -7.25 -26.62
C ASN A 115 10.00 -7.27 -25.64
N PRO A 116 9.30 -8.40 -25.43
CA PRO A 116 8.15 -8.47 -24.52
C PRO A 116 8.51 -8.16 -23.07
N SER A 117 9.75 -8.41 -22.66
CA SER A 117 10.21 -8.15 -21.28
C SER A 117 10.21 -6.68 -20.89
N ILE A 118 9.92 -5.73 -21.80
CA ILE A 118 9.67 -4.33 -21.44
C ILE A 118 8.37 -4.17 -20.64
N ILE A 119 7.43 -5.11 -20.79
CA ILE A 119 6.22 -5.18 -19.97
C ILE A 119 6.58 -5.98 -18.72
N ASP A 120 7.00 -5.26 -17.69
CA ASP A 120 7.31 -5.81 -16.38
C ASP A 120 6.90 -4.79 -15.30
N PRO A 121 6.49 -5.22 -14.11
CA PRO A 121 6.19 -4.28 -13.05
C PRO A 121 7.43 -3.46 -12.67
N VAL A 122 7.30 -2.14 -12.56
CA VAL A 122 8.41 -1.23 -12.22
C VAL A 122 8.60 -1.08 -10.71
N ILE A 123 7.63 -1.54 -9.93
CA ILE A 123 7.68 -1.59 -8.45
C ILE A 123 7.41 -3.02 -7.97
N PRO A 124 7.91 -3.39 -6.77
CA PRO A 124 7.62 -4.68 -6.17
C PRO A 124 6.12 -4.96 -6.14
N SER A 125 5.74 -6.13 -6.65
CA SER A 125 4.35 -6.55 -6.84
C SER A 125 4.17 -7.95 -6.30
N ASP A 126 3.29 -8.11 -5.32
CA ASP A 126 3.06 -9.39 -4.64
C ASP A 126 1.64 -9.87 -4.88
N MET A 127 1.46 -11.06 -5.45
CA MET A 127 0.16 -11.72 -5.57
C MET A 127 0.07 -12.90 -4.60
N VAL A 128 -0.92 -12.88 -3.70
CA VAL A 128 -1.19 -13.97 -2.76
C VAL A 128 -2.42 -14.74 -3.21
N ILE A 129 -2.33 -16.07 -3.20
CA ILE A 129 -3.43 -16.96 -3.58
C ILE A 129 -4.13 -17.43 -2.31
N ASP A 130 -5.31 -16.87 -2.02
CA ASP A 130 -6.04 -17.09 -0.77
C ASP A 130 -7.57 -17.10 -0.90
N HIS A 131 -8.15 -16.63 -2.01
CA HIS A 131 -9.60 -16.52 -2.20
C HIS A 131 -10.26 -17.76 -2.82
N SER A 132 -9.49 -18.83 -3.10
CA SER A 132 -10.02 -20.04 -3.74
C SER A 132 -10.44 -21.16 -2.79
N VAL A 133 -9.90 -21.22 -1.56
CA VAL A 133 -10.22 -22.27 -0.59
C VAL A 133 -11.65 -22.11 -0.08
N GLN A 134 -12.43 -23.19 -0.06
CA GLN A 134 -13.76 -23.24 0.53
C GLN A 134 -13.81 -24.27 1.66
N VAL A 135 -14.71 -24.06 2.62
CA VAL A 135 -14.90 -24.99 3.75
C VAL A 135 -15.92 -26.06 3.37
N ASP A 136 -15.51 -27.05 2.57
CA ASP A 136 -16.32 -28.23 2.24
C ASP A 136 -16.38 -29.25 3.38
N TYR A 137 -15.25 -29.39 4.07
CA TYR A 137 -15.04 -30.25 5.22
C TYR A 137 -14.63 -29.40 6.42
N PHE A 138 -15.20 -29.68 7.59
CA PHE A 138 -14.89 -29.03 8.85
C PHE A 138 -14.92 -30.04 10.00
N ALA A 139 -14.30 -29.68 11.13
CA ALA A 139 -14.29 -30.49 12.37
C ALA A 139 -13.81 -31.95 12.22
N THR A 140 -12.92 -32.22 11.27
CA THR A 140 -12.28 -33.54 11.09
C THR A 140 -10.78 -33.38 10.83
N ALA A 141 -9.98 -34.40 11.19
CA ALA A 141 -8.52 -34.36 11.02
C ALA A 141 -8.07 -34.20 9.55
N GLY A 142 -8.87 -34.68 8.60
CA GLY A 142 -8.59 -34.58 7.16
C GLY A 142 -9.17 -33.33 6.48
N ALA A 143 -9.81 -32.41 7.22
CA ALA A 143 -10.56 -31.30 6.64
C ALA A 143 -9.70 -30.39 5.75
N LEU A 144 -8.51 -30.00 6.22
CA LEU A 144 -7.61 -29.15 5.44
C LEU A 144 -7.21 -29.81 4.11
N ALA A 145 -6.73 -31.06 4.17
CA ALA A 145 -6.34 -31.79 2.97
C ALA A 145 -7.51 -31.98 1.99
N GLY A 146 -8.70 -32.31 2.50
CA GLY A 146 -9.89 -32.45 1.67
C GLY A 146 -10.36 -31.13 1.04
N ASN A 147 -10.28 -30.01 1.76
CA ASN A 147 -10.61 -28.69 1.22
C ASN A 147 -9.59 -28.25 0.15
N MET A 148 -8.29 -28.51 0.37
CA MET A 148 -7.26 -28.24 -0.63
C MET A 148 -7.46 -29.10 -1.90
N GLU A 149 -7.78 -30.38 -1.75
CA GLU A 149 -8.07 -31.25 -2.90
C GLU A 149 -9.25 -30.72 -3.73
N ARG A 150 -10.36 -30.36 -3.07
CA ARG A 150 -11.53 -29.74 -3.72
C ARG A 150 -11.20 -28.41 -4.40
N GLU A 151 -10.35 -27.60 -3.78
CA GLU A 151 -9.88 -26.34 -4.33
C GLU A 151 -9.11 -26.57 -5.64
N PHE A 152 -8.19 -27.53 -5.67
CA PHE A 152 -7.44 -27.91 -6.87
C PHE A 152 -8.35 -28.44 -7.98
N GLU A 153 -9.32 -29.30 -7.64
CA GLU A 153 -10.30 -29.82 -8.60
C GLU A 153 -11.11 -28.70 -9.25
N ARG A 154 -11.60 -27.75 -8.46
CA ARG A 154 -12.44 -26.63 -8.94
C ARG A 154 -11.66 -25.59 -9.76
N ASN A 155 -10.41 -25.34 -9.38
CA ASN A 155 -9.61 -24.23 -9.90
C ASN A 155 -8.44 -24.69 -10.77
N THR A 156 -8.52 -25.89 -11.37
CA THR A 156 -7.40 -26.50 -12.11
C THR A 156 -6.81 -25.58 -13.18
N GLU A 157 -7.64 -24.93 -14.00
CA GLU A 157 -7.17 -24.03 -15.06
C GLU A 157 -6.47 -22.80 -14.49
N ARG A 158 -7.10 -22.19 -13.48
CA ARG A 158 -6.59 -21.02 -12.78
C ARG A 158 -5.25 -21.29 -12.09
N PHE A 159 -5.10 -22.45 -11.45
CA PHE A 159 -3.83 -22.83 -10.84
C PHE A 159 -2.75 -23.15 -11.85
N LYS A 160 -3.09 -23.71 -13.03
CA LYS A 160 -2.12 -23.84 -14.12
C LYS A 160 -1.62 -22.46 -14.58
N PHE A 161 -2.53 -21.49 -14.72
CA PHE A 161 -2.19 -20.13 -15.07
C PHE A 161 -1.33 -19.44 -14.01
N LEU A 162 -1.72 -19.48 -12.74
CA LEU A 162 -0.96 -18.86 -11.64
C LEU A 162 0.40 -19.53 -11.43
N LYS A 163 0.50 -20.84 -11.68
CA LYS A 163 1.79 -21.56 -11.68
C LYS A 163 2.68 -21.15 -12.85
N TRP A 164 2.10 -20.91 -14.04
CA TRP A 164 2.84 -20.30 -15.14
C TRP A 164 3.33 -18.91 -14.74
N ALA A 165 2.46 -18.07 -14.17
CA ALA A 165 2.83 -16.72 -13.74
C ALA A 165 3.96 -16.73 -12.72
N GLN A 166 3.94 -17.68 -11.77
CA GLN A 166 5.02 -17.87 -10.79
C GLN A 166 6.37 -18.25 -11.40
N GLY A 167 6.36 -19.00 -12.52
CA GLY A 167 7.57 -19.45 -13.20
C GLY A 167 7.98 -18.58 -14.39
N ALA A 168 7.17 -17.58 -14.75
CA ALA A 168 7.46 -16.67 -15.83
C ALA A 168 8.53 -15.64 -15.41
N ASP A 169 9.24 -15.13 -16.40
CA ASP A 169 10.36 -14.19 -16.21
C ASP A 169 9.81 -12.79 -15.88
N TRP A 170 9.57 -12.55 -14.60
CA TRP A 170 9.21 -11.25 -14.03
C TRP A 170 10.33 -10.75 -13.14
N SER A 171 10.68 -9.47 -13.23
CA SER A 171 11.71 -8.90 -12.35
C SER A 171 11.14 -8.52 -10.98
N ASN A 172 9.90 -8.03 -10.95
CA ASN A 172 9.29 -7.49 -9.73
C ASN A 172 7.93 -8.12 -9.35
N LEU A 173 7.50 -9.21 -9.99
CA LEU A 173 6.27 -9.93 -9.60
C LEU A 173 6.61 -11.20 -8.82
N ARG A 174 6.12 -11.31 -7.59
CA ARG A 174 6.17 -12.51 -6.77
C ARG A 174 4.78 -13.09 -6.58
N VAL A 175 4.64 -14.40 -6.84
CA VAL A 175 3.39 -15.14 -6.61
C VAL A 175 3.54 -16.08 -5.41
N VAL A 176 2.79 -15.80 -4.34
CA VAL A 176 2.74 -16.61 -3.12
C VAL A 176 1.74 -17.75 -3.32
N PRO A 177 2.14 -19.02 -3.11
CA PRO A 177 1.31 -20.18 -3.41
C PRO A 177 0.13 -20.34 -2.43
N PRO A 178 -0.92 -21.10 -2.83
CA PRO A 178 -2.08 -21.37 -1.97
C PRO A 178 -1.67 -22.11 -0.69
N GLY A 179 -2.46 -21.91 0.38
CA GLY A 179 -2.23 -22.53 1.68
C GLY A 179 -1.14 -21.89 2.54
N THR A 180 -0.58 -20.75 2.12
CA THR A 180 0.44 -20.00 2.88
C THR A 180 -0.17 -19.07 3.94
N GLY A 181 -1.39 -18.57 3.69
CA GLY A 181 -2.08 -17.61 4.54
C GLY A 181 -3.01 -16.72 3.71
N ILE A 182 -3.58 -15.70 4.34
CA ILE A 182 -4.40 -14.67 3.68
C ILE A 182 -3.57 -13.44 3.35
N VAL A 183 -3.90 -12.75 2.26
CA VAL A 183 -3.11 -11.67 1.64
C VAL A 183 -2.68 -10.60 2.66
N HIS A 184 -3.59 -10.17 3.53
CA HIS A 184 -3.31 -9.10 4.49
C HIS A 184 -2.43 -9.55 5.66
N GLN A 185 -2.59 -10.80 6.10
CA GLN A 185 -1.74 -11.36 7.15
C GLN A 185 -0.33 -11.65 6.63
N VAL A 186 -0.21 -12.23 5.43
CA VAL A 186 1.08 -12.42 4.75
C VAL A 186 1.76 -11.06 4.51
N ASN A 187 0.99 -10.04 4.14
CA ASN A 187 1.50 -8.68 4.00
C ASN A 187 2.07 -8.14 5.31
N LEU A 188 1.31 -8.25 6.41
CA LEU A 188 1.72 -7.77 7.73
C LEU A 188 2.95 -8.50 8.29
N GLU A 189 3.03 -9.83 8.09
CA GLU A 189 4.06 -10.67 8.73
C GLU A 189 5.33 -10.84 7.89
N TYR A 190 5.25 -10.68 6.55
CA TYR A 190 6.33 -11.07 5.66
C TYR A 190 6.65 -10.08 4.54
N LEU A 191 5.65 -9.45 3.90
CA LEU A 191 5.89 -8.61 2.72
C LEU A 191 6.25 -7.16 3.07
N ALA A 192 5.68 -6.62 4.14
CA ALA A 192 5.86 -5.22 4.50
C ALA A 192 7.27 -4.90 5.02
N GLY A 193 7.85 -3.82 4.50
CA GLY A 193 9.20 -3.38 4.84
C GLY A 193 9.25 -2.28 5.88
N THR A 194 8.15 -1.55 6.13
CA THR A 194 8.07 -0.27 6.88
C THR A 194 8.91 0.87 6.30
N ILE A 195 10.19 0.62 6.02
CA ILE A 195 11.08 1.46 5.21
C ILE A 195 11.58 0.60 4.06
N LEU A 196 11.33 1.04 2.84
CA LEU A 196 11.83 0.39 1.63
C LEU A 196 13.13 1.04 1.18
N THR A 197 13.94 0.29 0.45
CA THR A 197 15.14 0.78 -0.21
C THR A 197 15.08 0.49 -1.69
N THR A 198 15.46 1.45 -2.52
CA THR A 198 15.63 1.26 -3.97
C THR A 198 16.98 1.78 -4.43
N GLU A 199 17.53 1.17 -5.47
CA GLU A 199 18.74 1.64 -6.12
C GLU A 199 18.40 2.72 -7.15
N THR A 200 19.10 3.85 -7.10
CA THR A 200 18.91 4.99 -8.01
C THR A 200 20.26 5.38 -8.61
N GLU A 201 20.26 6.27 -9.60
CA GLU A 201 21.50 6.86 -10.13
C GLU A 201 22.33 7.58 -9.04
N ARG A 202 21.71 7.98 -7.93
CA ARG A 202 22.34 8.63 -6.76
C ARG A 202 22.65 7.64 -5.63
N GLY A 203 22.67 6.34 -5.90
CA GLY A 203 22.88 5.25 -4.95
C GLY A 203 21.59 4.75 -4.28
N ILE A 204 21.75 3.92 -3.23
CA ILE A 204 20.62 3.38 -2.45
C ILE A 204 19.84 4.53 -1.82
N THR A 205 18.52 4.48 -1.93
CA THR A 205 17.59 5.46 -1.38
C THR A 205 16.55 4.77 -0.51
N ALA A 206 16.43 5.18 0.74
CA ALA A 206 15.41 4.75 1.67
C ALA A 206 14.19 5.70 1.66
N PHE A 207 13.00 5.14 1.81
CA PHE A 207 11.73 5.86 1.88
C PHE A 207 10.67 5.06 2.65
N PRO A 208 9.62 5.69 3.20
CA PRO A 208 8.54 4.98 3.87
C PRO A 208 7.86 3.97 2.95
N ASP A 209 7.60 2.77 3.46
CA ASP A 209 6.77 1.80 2.76
C ASP A 209 5.36 2.37 2.58
N SER A 210 4.81 2.16 1.39
CA SER A 210 3.43 2.47 1.06
C SER A 210 2.91 1.47 0.04
N CYS A 211 1.62 1.13 0.16
CA CYS A 211 1.06 -0.04 -0.53
C CYS A 211 -0.33 0.26 -1.08
N LEU A 212 -0.50 0.08 -2.40
CA LEU A 212 -1.83 -0.06 -2.98
C LEU A 212 -2.12 -1.53 -3.18
N GLY A 213 -3.39 -1.93 -3.07
CA GLY A 213 -3.75 -3.30 -3.36
C GLY A 213 -5.10 -3.46 -4.02
N SER A 214 -5.27 -4.59 -4.70
CA SER A 214 -6.51 -4.91 -5.43
C SER A 214 -7.57 -5.55 -4.53
N ASP A 215 -7.54 -5.19 -3.25
CA ASP A 215 -8.44 -5.65 -2.18
C ASP A 215 -8.73 -4.48 -1.21
N SER A 216 -9.99 -4.31 -0.81
CA SER A 216 -10.39 -3.18 0.05
C SER A 216 -9.68 -3.17 1.40
N HIS A 217 -9.38 -4.34 1.95
CA HIS A 217 -8.82 -4.52 3.28
C HIS A 217 -7.28 -4.45 3.29
N THR A 218 -6.64 -4.06 2.17
CA THR A 218 -5.21 -3.67 2.15
C THR A 218 -4.90 -2.61 3.20
N THR A 219 -5.91 -1.87 3.63
CA THR A 219 -5.91 -0.96 4.78
C THR A 219 -5.44 -1.59 6.11
N MET A 220 -5.47 -2.91 6.27
CA MET A 220 -4.92 -3.62 7.44
C MET A 220 -3.45 -3.25 7.71
N ILE A 221 -2.66 -2.98 6.66
CA ILE A 221 -1.22 -2.72 6.81
C ILE A 221 -0.89 -1.39 7.51
N ASN A 222 -1.84 -0.47 7.56
CA ASN A 222 -1.66 0.80 8.26
C ASN A 222 -1.44 0.62 9.77
N GLY A 223 -1.91 -0.49 10.35
CA GLY A 223 -1.61 -0.83 11.76
C GLY A 223 -0.11 -1.02 12.05
N LEU A 224 0.72 -1.21 11.01
CA LEU A 224 2.18 -1.29 11.05
C LEU A 224 2.85 0.06 10.72
N GLY A 225 2.09 1.12 10.47
CA GLY A 225 2.61 2.43 10.04
C GLY A 225 2.97 2.50 8.56
N VAL A 226 2.47 1.57 7.74
CA VAL A 226 2.62 1.57 6.28
C VAL A 226 1.37 2.18 5.67
N LEU A 227 1.50 3.31 4.96
CA LEU A 227 0.35 3.95 4.35
C LEU A 227 -0.17 3.12 3.17
N GLY A 228 -1.37 2.57 3.27
CA GLY A 228 -1.91 1.75 2.18
C GLY A 228 -3.42 1.57 2.16
N TRP A 229 -3.97 1.30 0.98
CA TRP A 229 -5.41 1.13 0.79
C TRP A 229 -5.75 0.33 -0.47
N GLY A 230 -7.01 -0.10 -0.54
CA GLY A 230 -7.55 -0.82 -1.68
C GLY A 230 -7.92 0.10 -2.84
N VAL A 231 -7.57 -0.32 -4.06
CA VAL A 231 -7.95 0.32 -5.34
C VAL A 231 -8.42 -0.76 -6.32
N GLY A 232 -8.91 -0.35 -7.49
CA GLY A 232 -9.31 -1.29 -8.54
C GLY A 232 -8.10 -1.98 -9.20
N GLY A 233 -8.36 -3.09 -9.90
CA GLY A 233 -7.32 -3.83 -10.62
C GLY A 233 -6.63 -3.00 -11.70
N ILE A 234 -7.38 -2.11 -12.36
CA ILE A 234 -6.85 -1.20 -13.40
C ILE A 234 -5.88 -0.19 -12.78
N GLU A 235 -6.20 0.38 -11.62
CA GLU A 235 -5.29 1.28 -10.91
C GLU A 235 -4.02 0.55 -10.46
N VAL A 236 -4.15 -0.69 -9.95
CA VAL A 236 -2.99 -1.52 -9.60
C VAL A 236 -2.12 -1.77 -10.82
N GLU A 237 -2.71 -2.20 -11.94
CA GLU A 237 -1.99 -2.46 -13.20
C GLU A 237 -1.29 -1.21 -13.73
N ALA A 238 -1.97 -0.06 -13.74
CA ALA A 238 -1.39 1.21 -14.18
C ALA A 238 -0.17 1.59 -13.35
N VAL A 239 -0.27 1.42 -12.02
CA VAL A 239 0.83 1.68 -11.09
C VAL A 239 1.99 0.69 -11.26
N MET A 240 1.68 -0.59 -11.49
CA MET A 240 2.69 -1.60 -11.83
C MET A 240 3.47 -1.20 -13.10
N LEU A 241 2.82 -0.56 -14.06
CA LEU A 241 3.44 -0.09 -15.30
C LEU A 241 4.01 1.35 -15.21
N GLY A 242 4.08 1.92 -14.00
CA GLY A 242 4.75 3.19 -13.74
C GLY A 242 3.89 4.44 -13.91
N GLN A 243 2.56 4.30 -14.05
CA GLN A 243 1.64 5.44 -13.92
C GLN A 243 1.35 5.72 -12.45
N PRO A 244 1.48 6.97 -11.97
CA PRO A 244 1.10 7.26 -10.59
C PRO A 244 -0.41 7.16 -10.38
N TYR A 245 -0.82 6.84 -9.16
CA TYR A 245 -2.19 7.00 -8.72
C TYR A 245 -2.46 8.49 -8.46
N TYR A 246 -3.41 9.09 -9.18
CA TYR A 246 -3.77 10.49 -8.97
C TYR A 246 -4.84 10.61 -7.90
N MET A 247 -4.63 11.51 -6.94
CA MET A 247 -5.57 11.74 -5.86
C MET A 247 -5.61 13.22 -5.45
N LEU A 248 -6.77 13.67 -4.98
CA LEU A 248 -6.85 14.93 -4.26
C LEU A 248 -6.15 14.80 -2.90
N MET A 249 -5.58 15.92 -2.42
CA MET A 249 -5.09 15.95 -1.04
C MET A 249 -6.22 15.62 -0.07
N PRO A 250 -6.07 14.61 0.79
CA PRO A 250 -7.18 14.10 1.58
C PRO A 250 -7.39 14.91 2.86
N GLU A 251 -8.62 14.95 3.35
CA GLU A 251 -8.88 15.33 4.73
C GLU A 251 -8.38 14.24 5.68
N VAL A 252 -7.93 14.63 6.88
CA VAL A 252 -7.50 13.69 7.92
C VAL A 252 -8.37 13.85 9.16
N VAL A 253 -9.03 12.78 9.57
CA VAL A 253 -9.84 12.71 10.79
C VAL A 253 -9.02 12.05 11.90
N GLY A 254 -8.69 12.81 12.94
CA GLY A 254 -7.95 12.31 14.09
C GLY A 254 -8.84 11.54 15.07
N VAL A 255 -8.51 10.29 15.37
CA VAL A 255 -9.18 9.47 16.41
C VAL A 255 -8.28 9.37 17.63
N ARG A 256 -8.69 10.04 18.71
CA ARG A 256 -7.92 10.06 19.96
C ARG A 256 -8.31 8.89 20.87
N LEU A 257 -7.45 7.89 20.96
CA LEU A 257 -7.59 6.76 21.88
C LEU A 257 -7.09 7.15 23.28
N THR A 258 -7.93 6.91 24.29
CA THR A 258 -7.63 7.20 25.70
C THR A 258 -8.10 6.07 26.60
N GLY A 259 -7.50 5.95 27.78
CA GLY A 259 -7.82 4.89 28.73
C GLY A 259 -7.23 3.53 28.35
N THR A 260 -7.79 2.47 28.93
CA THR A 260 -7.44 1.06 28.69
C THR A 260 -8.71 0.27 28.42
N LEU A 261 -8.60 -0.82 27.66
CA LEU A 261 -9.73 -1.72 27.44
C LEU A 261 -10.19 -2.34 28.77
N PRO A 262 -11.51 -2.38 29.05
CA PRO A 262 -12.03 -3.09 30.21
C PRO A 262 -11.70 -4.59 30.17
N GLU A 263 -11.59 -5.21 31.33
CA GLU A 263 -11.39 -6.66 31.42
C GLU A 263 -12.50 -7.41 30.66
N GLY A 264 -12.09 -8.42 29.87
CA GLY A 264 -12.98 -9.19 29.01
C GLY A 264 -13.27 -8.56 27.65
N SER A 265 -12.83 -7.33 27.39
CA SER A 265 -12.92 -6.71 26.06
C SER A 265 -11.82 -7.24 25.14
N THR A 266 -12.15 -7.40 23.86
CA THR A 266 -11.26 -7.89 22.81
C THR A 266 -10.94 -6.79 21.78
N ALA A 267 -9.97 -7.04 20.90
CA ALA A 267 -9.69 -6.18 19.75
C ALA A 267 -10.93 -6.03 18.84
N THR A 268 -11.75 -7.09 18.74
CA THR A 268 -13.01 -7.08 17.99
C THR A 268 -14.02 -6.08 18.59
N ASP A 269 -14.18 -6.07 19.91
CA ASP A 269 -15.09 -5.13 20.58
C ASP A 269 -14.64 -3.67 20.35
N LEU A 270 -13.32 -3.44 20.41
CA LEU A 270 -12.73 -2.13 20.12
C LEU A 270 -13.00 -1.68 18.69
N VAL A 271 -12.70 -2.52 17.69
CA VAL A 271 -12.85 -2.12 16.29
C VAL A 271 -14.31 -1.95 15.89
N LEU A 272 -15.23 -2.78 16.40
CA LEU A 272 -16.65 -2.61 16.12
C LEU A 272 -17.18 -1.31 16.72
N SER A 273 -16.74 -0.96 17.93
CA SER A 273 -17.09 0.33 18.57
C SER A 273 -16.56 1.52 17.77
N ILE A 274 -15.29 1.47 17.33
CA ILE A 274 -14.70 2.51 16.47
C ILE A 274 -15.45 2.62 15.14
N THR A 275 -15.77 1.48 14.51
CA THR A 275 -16.48 1.42 13.24
C THR A 275 -17.86 2.06 13.35
N GLU A 276 -18.62 1.74 14.40
CA GLU A 276 -19.92 2.35 14.66
C GLU A 276 -19.80 3.88 14.82
N MET A 277 -18.84 4.34 15.62
CA MET A 277 -18.59 5.76 15.84
C MET A 277 -18.20 6.50 14.54
N LEU A 278 -17.27 5.94 13.76
CA LEU A 278 -16.78 6.58 12.53
C LEU A 278 -17.85 6.61 11.42
N ARG A 279 -18.73 5.62 11.35
CA ARG A 279 -19.91 5.66 10.48
C ARG A 279 -20.82 6.85 10.81
N GLN A 280 -21.02 7.16 12.09
CA GLN A 280 -21.82 8.30 12.51
C GLN A 280 -21.15 9.65 12.19
N VAL A 281 -19.82 9.71 12.23
CA VAL A 281 -19.03 10.90 11.89
C VAL A 281 -19.03 11.17 10.38
N GLY A 282 -19.06 10.13 9.55
CA GLY A 282 -19.04 10.26 8.09
C GLY A 282 -17.65 10.55 7.56
N VAL A 283 -16.83 9.51 7.41
CA VAL A 283 -15.41 9.60 7.02
C VAL A 283 -15.12 9.10 5.59
N VAL A 284 -16.13 9.12 4.73
CA VAL A 284 -16.00 8.70 3.32
C VAL A 284 -14.97 9.56 2.59
N ASP A 285 -14.03 8.90 1.88
CA ASP A 285 -12.92 9.51 1.13
C ASP A 285 -11.95 10.35 1.98
N LYS A 286 -11.87 10.06 3.29
CA LYS A 286 -10.93 10.69 4.23
C LYS A 286 -9.91 9.67 4.73
N LEU A 287 -8.74 10.17 5.15
CA LEU A 287 -7.83 9.36 5.96
C LEU A 287 -8.27 9.46 7.41
N VAL A 288 -8.22 8.35 8.14
CA VAL A 288 -8.36 8.33 9.60
C VAL A 288 -6.96 8.13 10.19
N GLU A 289 -6.57 8.95 11.17
CA GLU A 289 -5.29 8.81 11.86
C GLU A 289 -5.53 8.66 13.38
N TYR A 290 -5.04 7.56 13.95
CA TYR A 290 -5.20 7.21 15.35
C TYR A 290 -4.05 7.78 16.18
N PHE A 291 -4.38 8.40 17.31
CA PHE A 291 -3.38 8.99 18.20
C PHE A 291 -3.81 8.94 19.66
N GLY A 292 -2.92 9.37 20.56
CA GLY A 292 -3.21 9.50 21.97
C GLY A 292 -2.67 8.36 22.85
N PRO A 293 -2.79 8.49 24.18
CA PRO A 293 -2.14 7.61 25.14
C PRO A 293 -2.64 6.16 25.10
N GLY A 294 -3.88 5.93 24.66
CA GLY A 294 -4.44 4.58 24.55
C GLY A 294 -3.74 3.71 23.49
N LEU A 295 -3.13 4.33 22.48
CA LEU A 295 -2.47 3.63 21.38
C LEU A 295 -1.16 2.93 21.81
N GLN A 296 -0.45 3.49 22.81
CA GLN A 296 0.85 2.96 23.26
C GLN A 296 0.77 1.52 23.74
N ASN A 297 -0.38 1.12 24.29
CA ASN A 297 -0.59 -0.21 24.86
C ASN A 297 -1.24 -1.20 23.89
N LEU A 298 -1.63 -0.76 22.68
CA LEU A 298 -2.23 -1.65 21.69
C LEU A 298 -1.14 -2.42 20.93
N PRO A 299 -1.15 -3.77 20.96
CA PRO A 299 -0.31 -4.59 20.10
C PRO A 299 -0.54 -4.32 18.61
N VAL A 300 0.44 -4.65 17.77
CA VAL A 300 0.33 -4.49 16.30
C VAL A 300 -0.89 -5.23 15.73
N VAL A 301 -1.21 -6.41 16.24
CA VAL A 301 -2.40 -7.18 15.81
C VAL A 301 -3.71 -6.44 16.07
N ASP A 302 -3.81 -5.71 17.18
CA ASP A 302 -5.02 -4.93 17.51
C ASP A 302 -5.11 -3.68 16.64
N ARG A 303 -3.96 -3.02 16.37
CA ARG A 303 -3.90 -1.89 15.44
C ARG A 303 -4.25 -2.30 14.01
N ALA A 304 -3.72 -3.43 13.55
CA ALA A 304 -4.03 -4.00 12.24
C ALA A 304 -5.51 -4.36 12.14
N THR A 305 -6.12 -4.89 13.21
CA THR A 305 -7.56 -5.14 13.30
C THR A 305 -8.37 -3.84 13.10
N ILE A 306 -7.94 -2.73 13.71
CA ILE A 306 -8.56 -1.41 13.54
C ILE A 306 -8.39 -0.87 12.11
N GLY A 307 -7.18 -0.95 11.56
CA GLY A 307 -6.88 -0.50 10.18
C GLY A 307 -7.64 -1.30 9.13
N ASN A 308 -7.81 -2.61 9.35
CA ASN A 308 -8.51 -3.52 8.45
C ASN A 308 -9.96 -3.10 8.19
N MET A 309 -10.67 -2.59 9.22
CA MET A 309 -12.07 -2.19 9.07
C MET A 309 -12.28 -0.81 8.44
N ALA A 310 -11.24 -0.15 7.91
CA ALA A 310 -11.38 1.15 7.24
C ALA A 310 -12.45 1.20 6.14
N PRO A 311 -12.54 0.20 5.24
CA PRO A 311 -13.61 0.16 4.25
C PRO A 311 -14.99 0.07 4.89
N ASP A 312 -15.12 -0.62 6.04
CA ASP A 312 -16.40 -0.81 6.73
C ASP A 312 -16.96 0.50 7.31
N TYR A 313 -16.12 1.46 7.69
CA TYR A 313 -16.54 2.82 8.07
C TYR A 313 -16.39 3.87 6.96
N GLY A 314 -15.98 3.44 5.76
CA GLY A 314 -15.93 4.24 4.53
C GLY A 314 -14.65 5.06 4.34
N ALA A 315 -13.69 5.00 5.27
CA ALA A 315 -12.44 5.74 5.12
C ALA A 315 -11.56 5.11 4.02
N THR A 316 -10.71 5.93 3.41
CA THR A 316 -9.67 5.42 2.50
C THR A 316 -8.68 4.54 3.24
N CYS A 317 -8.28 4.94 4.47
CA CYS A 317 -7.45 4.12 5.36
C CYS A 317 -7.65 4.51 6.83
N GLY A 318 -7.16 3.64 7.74
CA GLY A 318 -7.06 3.92 9.17
C GLY A 318 -5.63 3.71 9.66
N PHE A 319 -4.89 4.80 9.88
CA PHE A 319 -3.45 4.87 10.13
C PHE A 319 -3.08 5.09 11.60
#